data_AF-A0A8D8F879-F1
#
_entry.id   AF-A0A8D8F879-F1
#
_cell.length_a   1.000
_cell.length_b   1.000
_cell.length_c   1.000
_cell.angle_alpha   90.00
_cell.angle_beta   90.00
_cell.angle_gamma   90.00
#
_symmetry.space_group_name_H-M   'P 1'
#
loop_
_entity.id
_entity.type
_entity.pdbx_description
1 polymer ?
#
loop_
_entity_poly.entity_id
_entity_poly.type
_entity_poly.pdbx_seq_one_letter_code
_entity_poly.pdbx_strand_id
1 'polypeptide(L)'
;MFSSTVKIKHLHRISQLTSLIKFQCHRSIDELRKNIEPSVLPEEYGGTVPLAKLNENFKKYLLSKRDMLLALDRMEIVLGGGTSAEPAHGGKDIVDAGAVGSFRKLQID
;
A
#
# COMPACT_ATOMS: atom_id res chain seq x y z
N MET A 1 -36.85 17.94 -22.48
CA MET A 1 -36.89 17.16 -21.23
C MET A 1 -35.88 16.00 -21.14
N PHE A 2 -35.00 15.75 -22.13
CA PHE A 2 -34.08 14.59 -22.13
C PHE A 2 -32.70 14.82 -21.49
N SER A 3 -32.36 16.05 -21.08
CA SER A 3 -31.02 16.41 -20.58
C SER A 3 -30.73 15.89 -19.16
N SER A 4 -31.75 15.81 -18.30
CA SER A 4 -31.57 15.44 -16.89
C SER A 4 -31.37 13.94 -16.69
N THR A 5 -32.04 13.10 -17.49
CA THR A 5 -31.95 11.62 -17.38
C THR A 5 -30.59 11.09 -17.80
N VAL A 6 -29.92 11.75 -18.75
CA VAL A 6 -28.56 11.37 -19.19
C VAL A 6 -27.53 11.69 -18.10
N LYS A 7 -27.61 12.87 -17.46
CA LYS A 7 -26.70 13.25 -16.36
C LYS A 7 -26.82 12.32 -15.15
N ILE A 8 -28.04 11.92 -14.79
CA ILE A 8 -28.30 11.03 -13.64
C ILE A 8 -27.76 9.62 -13.92
N LYS A 9 -27.98 9.07 -15.12
CA LYS A 9 -27.45 7.75 -15.51
C LYS A 9 -25.92 7.74 -15.57
N HIS A 10 -25.30 8.84 -16.02
CA HIS A 10 -23.85 8.95 -16.09
C HIS A 10 -23.21 9.05 -14.70
N LEU A 11 -23.79 9.84 -13.79
CA LEU A 11 -23.34 9.92 -12.39
C LEU A 11 -23.44 8.56 -11.68
N HIS A 12 -24.56 7.84 -11.87
CA HIS A 12 -24.75 6.52 -11.26
C HIS A 12 -23.72 5.51 -11.77
N ARG A 13 -23.39 5.53 -13.07
CA ARG A 13 -22.37 4.63 -13.65
C ARG A 13 -20.95 4.94 -13.15
N ILE A 14 -20.62 6.21 -12.94
CA ILE A 14 -19.34 6.65 -12.36
C ILE A 14 -19.25 6.19 -10.89
N SER A 15 -20.32 6.36 -10.11
CA SER A 15 -20.40 5.90 -8.72
C SER A 15 -20.23 4.39 -8.58
N GLN A 16 -20.81 3.60 -9.49
CA GLN A 16 -20.69 2.14 -9.49
C GLN A 16 -19.31 1.64 -9.99
N LEU A 17 -18.56 2.45 -10.75
CA LEU A 17 -17.19 2.13 -11.16
C LEU A 17 -16.18 2.45 -10.04
N THR A 18 -16.41 3.51 -9.27
CA THR A 18 -15.56 3.92 -8.13
C THR A 18 -15.61 2.95 -6.94
N SER A 19 -16.55 1.99 -6.90
CA SER A 19 -16.54 0.94 -5.86
C SER A 19 -15.58 -0.20 -6.19
N LEU A 20 -15.25 -0.40 -7.47
CA LEU A 20 -14.29 -1.41 -7.94
C LEU A 20 -12.86 -0.84 -8.05
N ILE A 21 -12.75 0.49 -8.14
CA ILE A 21 -11.52 1.24 -8.27
C ILE A 21 -11.39 2.13 -7.03
N LYS A 22 -10.40 1.89 -6.15
CA LYS A 22 -10.16 2.61 -4.87
C LYS A 22 -9.82 4.12 -5.01
N PHE A 23 -10.31 4.80 -6.03
CA PHE A 23 -10.13 6.24 -6.24
C PHE A 23 -11.48 6.94 -6.10
N GLN A 24 -11.54 7.92 -5.20
CA GLN A 24 -12.71 8.77 -4.99
C GLN A 24 -12.41 10.16 -5.55
N CYS A 25 -13.20 10.60 -6.52
CA CYS A 25 -13.14 11.96 -7.05
C CYS A 25 -14.25 12.77 -6.39
N HIS A 26 -13.88 13.82 -5.66
CA HIS A 26 -14.81 14.74 -5.03
C HIS A 26 -14.96 16.00 -5.88
N ARG A 27 -16.18 16.55 -5.99
CA ARG A 27 -16.43 17.75 -6.80
C ARG A 27 -16.07 19.04 -6.06
N SER A 28 -16.15 19.01 -4.73
CA SER A 28 -15.80 20.12 -3.83
C SER A 28 -14.89 19.62 -2.71
N ILE A 29 -14.09 20.54 -2.15
CA ILE A 29 -13.30 20.31 -0.93
C ILE A 29 -14.23 19.94 0.25
N ASP A 30 -15.47 20.43 0.28
CA ASP A 30 -16.43 20.09 1.32
C ASP A 30 -16.87 18.63 1.28
N GLU A 31 -16.90 18.00 0.10
CA GLU A 31 -17.19 16.57 -0.06
C GLU A 31 -15.97 15.72 0.34
N LEU A 32 -14.75 16.21 0.11
CA LEU A 32 -13.51 15.58 0.56
C LEU A 32 -13.43 15.52 2.09
N ARG A 33 -13.76 16.63 2.76
CA ARG A 33 -13.76 16.74 4.24
C ARG A 33 -14.74 15.79 4.94
N LYS A 34 -15.77 15.31 4.24
CA LYS A 34 -16.73 14.32 4.81
C LYS A 34 -16.15 12.91 4.87
N ASN A 35 -15.18 12.61 4.01
CA ASN A 35 -14.62 11.27 3.84
C ASN A 35 -13.22 11.13 4.45
N ILE A 36 -12.57 12.24 4.79
CA ILE A 36 -11.21 12.28 5.33
C ILE A 36 -11.22 13.10 6.62
N GLU A 37 -10.53 12.59 7.64
CA GLU A 37 -10.39 13.29 8.92
C GLU A 37 -9.71 14.66 8.70
N PRO A 38 -10.26 15.78 9.23
CA PRO A 38 -9.68 17.11 9.00
C PRO A 38 -8.27 17.27 9.54
N SER A 39 -7.88 16.51 10.56
CA SER A 39 -6.58 16.60 11.23
C SER A 39 -5.39 16.22 10.33
N VAL A 40 -5.62 15.33 9.36
CA VAL A 40 -4.59 14.90 8.39
C VAL A 40 -4.51 15.79 7.16
N LEU A 41 -5.47 16.70 6.99
CA LEU A 41 -5.48 17.62 5.86
C LEU A 41 -4.59 18.84 6.15
N PRO A 42 -3.95 19.42 5.12
CA PRO A 42 -3.36 20.75 5.22
C PRO A 42 -4.42 21.82 5.49
N GLU A 43 -4.00 22.94 6.07
CA GLU A 43 -4.83 24.11 6.37
C GLU A 43 -5.59 24.62 5.13
N GLU A 44 -4.94 24.62 3.98
CA GLU A 44 -5.48 25.04 2.68
C GLU A 44 -6.68 24.18 2.24
N TYR A 45 -6.78 22.94 2.76
CA TYR A 45 -7.89 22.02 2.51
C TYR A 45 -8.85 21.91 3.69
N GLY A 46 -8.70 22.74 4.72
CA GLY A 46 -9.54 22.78 5.92
C GLY A 46 -9.08 21.91 7.08
N GLY A 47 -7.80 21.55 7.11
CA GLY A 47 -7.18 20.99 8.30
C GLY A 47 -6.52 22.06 9.17
N THR A 48 -5.51 21.66 9.93
CA THR A 48 -4.93 22.50 10.99
C THR A 48 -3.45 22.84 10.77
N VAL A 49 -2.77 22.14 9.86
CA VAL A 49 -1.32 22.29 9.66
C VAL A 49 -1.03 22.90 8.29
N PRO A 50 -0.20 23.96 8.20
CA PRO A 50 0.19 24.53 6.91
C PRO A 50 0.88 23.51 5.99
N LEU A 51 0.56 23.52 4.69
CA LEU A 51 1.15 22.60 3.70
C LEU A 51 2.68 22.69 3.64
N ALA A 52 3.25 23.89 3.77
CA ALA A 52 4.70 24.09 3.78
C ALA A 52 5.39 23.28 4.89
N LYS A 53 4.81 23.30 6.09
CA LYS A 53 5.33 22.56 7.25
C LYS A 53 5.20 21.05 7.07
N LEU A 54 4.10 20.59 6.48
CA LEU A 54 3.92 19.17 6.13
C LEU A 54 4.98 18.71 5.12
N ASN A 55 5.26 19.51 4.10
CA ASN A 55 6.30 19.21 3.10
C ASN A 55 7.70 19.13 3.71
N GLU A 56 8.05 20.05 4.61
CA GLU A 56 9.33 20.00 5.32
C GLU A 56 9.45 18.76 6.22
N ASN A 57 8.40 18.45 6.97
CA ASN A 57 8.35 17.28 7.82
C ASN A 57 8.46 15.99 7.00
N PHE A 58 7.77 15.94 5.85
CA PHE A 58 7.84 14.80 4.94
C PHE A 58 9.25 14.62 4.35
N LYS A 59 9.91 15.71 3.94
CA LYS A 59 11.32 15.66 3.50
C LYS A 59 12.24 15.14 4.60
N LYS A 60 12.09 15.62 5.85
CA LYS A 60 12.87 15.12 7.00
C LYS A 60 12.62 13.64 7.27
N TYR A 61 11.36 13.21 7.18
CA TYR A 61 10.98 11.80 7.30
C TYR A 61 11.63 10.94 6.20
N LEU A 62 11.61 11.38 4.94
CA LEU A 62 12.25 10.67 3.85
C LEU A 62 13.78 10.56 4.06
N LEU A 63 14.40 11.64 4.53
CA LEU A 63 15.83 11.63 4.84
C LEU A 63 16.17 10.65 5.97
N SER A 64 15.35 10.57 7.02
CA SER A 64 15.58 9.62 8.13
C SER A 64 15.42 8.15 7.71
N LYS A 65 14.68 7.89 6.63
CA LYS A 65 14.50 6.54 6.06
C LYS A 65 15.54 6.19 5.00
N ARG A 66 16.36 7.14 4.54
CA ARG A 66 17.34 6.93 3.47
C ARG A 66 18.29 5.77 3.75
N ASP A 67 18.84 5.70 4.95
CA ASP A 67 19.82 4.65 5.29
C ASP A 67 19.19 3.26 5.30
N MET A 68 17.95 3.15 5.79
CA MET A 68 17.18 1.92 5.71
C MET A 68 16.91 1.52 4.25
N LEU A 69 16.49 2.46 3.40
CA LEU A 69 16.27 2.19 1.98
C LEU A 69 17.55 1.73 1.28
N LEU A 70 18.69 2.36 1.58
CA LEU A 70 19.99 1.95 1.05
C LEU A 70 20.44 0.58 1.58
N ALA A 71 20.10 0.24 2.82
CA ALA A 71 20.37 -1.09 3.38
C ALA A 71 19.52 -2.17 2.71
N LEU A 72 18.24 -1.88 2.44
CA LEU A 72 17.34 -2.76 1.70
C LEU A 72 17.80 -2.94 0.24
N ASP A 73 18.31 -1.89 -0.39
CA ASP A 73 18.85 -1.95 -1.76
C ASP A 73 20.09 -2.87 -1.86
N ARG A 74 20.94 -2.85 -0.83
CA ARG A 74 22.11 -3.75 -0.72
C ARG A 74 21.76 -5.17 -0.28
N MET A 75 20.50 -5.44 0.05
CA MET A 75 20.10 -6.76 0.54
C MET A 75 20.03 -7.74 -0.62
N GLU A 76 21.06 -8.57 -0.77
CA GLU A 76 21.09 -9.68 -1.72
C GLU A 76 20.79 -10.99 -1.00
N ILE A 77 19.77 -11.71 -1.47
CA ILE A 77 19.47 -13.06 -1.02
C ILE A 77 20.13 -14.01 -2.02
N VAL A 78 21.24 -14.64 -1.62
CA VAL A 78 21.83 -15.74 -2.39
C VAL A 78 20.90 -16.95 -2.23
N LEU A 79 20.01 -17.14 -3.19
CA LEU A 79 19.28 -18.40 -3.36
C LEU A 79 20.31 -19.42 -3.85
N GLY A 80 20.93 -20.12 -2.92
CA GLY A 80 21.95 -21.12 -3.21
C GLY A 80 21.40 -22.21 -4.14
N GLY A 81 21.72 -22.10 -5.42
CA GLY A 81 21.91 -23.26 -6.29
C GLY A 81 23.16 -23.95 -5.79
N GLY A 82 22.98 -25.01 -5.01
CA GLY A 82 24.08 -25.88 -4.59
C GLY A 82 24.76 -26.47 -5.81
N THR A 83 25.92 -25.93 -6.19
CA THR A 83 26.82 -26.63 -7.11
C THR A 83 27.68 -27.57 -6.30
N SER A 84 27.14 -28.74 -6.02
CA SER A 84 27.92 -29.97 -5.81
C SER A 84 27.19 -31.12 -6.50
N ALA A 85 27.62 -31.37 -7.75
CA ALA A 85 27.62 -32.62 -8.52
C ALA A 85 26.42 -33.61 -8.38
N GLU A 86 25.65 -33.71 -9.48
CA GLU A 86 24.87 -34.86 -10.00
C GLU A 86 23.61 -35.37 -9.22
N PRO A 87 22.63 -36.03 -9.88
CA PRO A 87 21.86 -35.58 -11.03
C PRO A 87 20.33 -35.64 -10.80
N ALA A 88 19.60 -34.78 -11.50
CA ALA A 88 18.18 -34.88 -11.90
C ALA A 88 17.18 -35.64 -11.01
N HIS A 89 16.32 -34.93 -10.25
CA HIS A 89 14.87 -35.19 -10.30
C HIS A 89 14.01 -34.09 -9.65
N GLY A 90 12.99 -33.63 -10.39
CA GLY A 90 11.67 -33.30 -9.85
C GLY A 90 11.55 -32.03 -9.02
N GLY A 91 11.10 -30.94 -9.64
CA GLY A 91 10.71 -29.73 -8.93
C GLY A 91 9.54 -29.96 -7.97
N LYS A 92 9.73 -29.62 -6.70
CA LYS A 92 8.72 -29.17 -5.72
C LYS A 92 9.48 -28.72 -4.46
N ASP A 93 8.88 -27.84 -3.66
CA ASP A 93 9.28 -27.54 -2.27
C ASP A 93 10.27 -26.39 -2.00
N ILE A 94 10.10 -25.27 -2.71
CA ILE A 94 10.56 -23.95 -2.21
C ILE A 94 9.67 -23.37 -1.09
N VAL A 95 8.60 -24.06 -0.70
CA VAL A 95 7.62 -23.56 0.30
C VAL A 95 7.98 -23.88 1.75
N ASP A 96 9.00 -24.72 2.02
CA ASP A 96 9.28 -25.20 3.38
C ASP A 96 10.35 -24.39 4.13
N ALA A 97 11.20 -23.63 3.42
CA ALA A 97 12.27 -22.87 4.09
C ALA A 97 11.79 -21.57 4.78
N GLY A 98 10.59 -21.08 4.45
CA GLY A 98 10.02 -19.83 4.99
C GLY A 98 8.95 -20.03 6.08
N ALA A 99 8.56 -21.26 6.37
CA ALA A 99 7.45 -21.60 7.27
C ALA A 99 7.92 -22.24 8.58
N VAL A 100 9.09 -21.86 9.11
CA VAL A 100 9.53 -22.30 10.44
C VAL A 100 8.79 -21.50 11.52
N GLY A 101 7.50 -21.80 11.65
CA GLY A 101 6.71 -21.48 12.83
C GLY A 101 7.22 -22.31 14.01
N SER A 102 7.35 -21.65 15.17
CA SER A 102 7.73 -22.27 16.44
C SER A 102 6.64 -23.24 16.93
N PHE A 103 6.63 -24.47 16.41
CA PHE A 103 5.86 -25.56 16.98
C PHE A 103 6.81 -26.62 17.52
N ARG A 104 7.10 -26.56 18.83
CA ARG A 104 7.70 -27.69 19.54
C ARG A 104 6.59 -28.68 19.86
N LYS A 105 6.68 -29.88 19.31
CA LYS A 105 5.73 -30.96 19.52
C LYS A 105 5.77 -31.36 21.00
N LEU A 106 4.70 -31.05 21.74
CA LEU A 106 4.51 -31.48 23.12
C LEU A 106 4.17 -32.98 23.09
N GLN A 107 4.99 -33.81 23.73
CA GLN A 107 4.62 -35.20 24.03
C GLN A 107 4.25 -35.26 25.52
N ILE A 108 3.06 -35.78 25.81
CA ILE A 108 2.58 -36.07 27.16
C ILE A 108 2.66 -37.59 27.29
N ASP A 109 3.40 -38.08 28.29
CA ASP A 109 3.43 -39.49 28.70
C ASP A 109 2.07 -39.95 29.27
#